data_AF-A0A7C6F3Z5-F1
#
_entry.id   AF-A0A7C6F3Z5-F1
#
_cell.length_a   1.000
_cell.length_b   1.000
_cell.length_c   1.000
_cell.angle_alpha   90.00
_cell.angle_beta   90.00
_cell.angle_gamma   90.00
#
_symmetry.space_group_name_H-M   'P 1'
#
loop_
_entity.id
_entity.type
_entity.pdbx_description
1 polymer ?
#
loop_
_entity_poly.entity_id
_entity_poly.type
_entity_poly.pdbx_seq_one_letter_code
_entity_poly.pdbx_strand_id
1 'polypeptide(L)'
;MTGNDISSQQTTNSGREGVVIANYGSFLDIEGEEGKIYRCVARRALGAVVCGDRVLWRKSHQGNGVVMRLLPRCTLLSRPDPRGRIKPVAANIDYVVVVAAPLPGINEDLIDHYLVAAEHTGITPLLLINK
;
A
#
# COMPACT_ATOMS: atom_id res chain seq x y z
N MET A 1 -1.68 47.02 33.70
CA MET A 1 -0.28 46.60 33.89
C MET A 1 -0.30 45.09 34.12
N THR A 2 0.35 44.36 33.20
CA THR A 2 0.95 43.00 33.32
C THR A 2 0.08 41.89 33.89
N GLY A 3 -0.19 40.78 33.21
CA GLY A 3 0.30 40.16 31.98
C GLY A 3 -0.33 38.75 31.94
N ASN A 4 -0.06 37.84 31.04
CA ASN A 4 0.65 37.79 29.77
C ASN A 4 0.15 36.46 29.17
N ASP A 5 -0.07 36.46 27.86
CA ASP A 5 -0.42 35.27 27.09
C ASP A 5 0.51 34.08 27.39
N ILE A 6 -0.09 32.92 27.66
CA ILE A 6 0.48 31.64 27.24
C ILE A 6 -0.62 30.91 26.48
N SER A 7 -0.70 31.29 25.22
CA SER A 7 -1.17 30.46 24.12
C SER A 7 -0.67 29.03 24.31
N SER A 8 -1.59 28.11 24.61
CA SER A 8 -1.36 26.68 24.50
C SER A 8 -1.10 26.36 23.02
N GLN A 9 0.16 26.48 22.62
CA GLN A 9 0.68 25.99 21.35
C GLN A 9 0.44 24.49 21.29
N GLN A 10 -0.66 24.11 20.65
CA GLN A 10 -0.96 22.74 20.30
C GLN A 10 0.00 22.35 19.19
N THR A 11 1.07 21.64 19.56
CA THR A 11 2.10 21.12 18.67
C THR A 11 1.46 20.17 17.66
N THR A 12 1.08 20.66 16.47
CA THR A 12 0.52 19.88 15.36
C THR A 12 1.63 19.08 14.66
N ASN A 13 2.25 18.15 15.39
CA ASN A 13 3.19 17.18 14.84
C ASN A 13 2.51 15.82 14.54
N SER A 14 1.18 15.83 14.36
CA SER A 14 0.39 14.65 14.02
C SER A 14 0.54 14.35 12.53
N GLY A 15 1.27 13.29 12.21
CA GLY A 15 1.21 12.71 10.86
C GLY A 15 -0.23 12.33 10.52
N ARG A 16 -0.58 12.41 9.25
CA ARG A 16 -1.87 11.98 8.71
C ARG A 16 -1.76 10.53 8.26
N GLU A 17 -2.82 9.76 8.41
CA GLU A 17 -2.89 8.46 7.77
C GLU A 17 -3.23 8.61 6.29
N GLY A 18 -2.91 7.59 5.52
CA GLY A 18 -3.21 7.53 4.11
C GLY A 18 -2.81 6.19 3.51
N VAL A 19 -3.23 5.98 2.27
CA VAL A 19 -2.97 4.74 1.54
C VAL A 19 -2.11 5.03 0.33
N VAL A 20 -1.08 4.22 0.12
CA VAL A 20 -0.26 4.28 -1.09
C VAL A 20 -1.07 3.75 -2.26
N ILE A 21 -1.41 4.62 -3.21
CA ILE A 21 -2.16 4.24 -4.41
C ILE A 21 -1.23 3.98 -5.60
N ALA A 22 -0.07 4.63 -5.67
CA ALA A 22 0.94 4.39 -6.69
C ALA A 22 2.36 4.56 -6.16
N ASN A 23 3.29 3.73 -6.66
CA ASN A 23 4.72 3.85 -6.40
C ASN A 23 5.51 3.97 -7.71
N TYR A 24 6.16 5.12 -7.91
CA TYR A 24 6.99 5.45 -9.08
C TYR A 24 8.50 5.35 -8.80
N GLY A 25 8.90 4.64 -7.75
CA GLY A 25 10.28 4.50 -7.29
C GLY A 25 10.74 5.68 -6.45
N SER A 26 10.86 6.87 -7.06
CA SER A 26 11.31 8.09 -6.38
C SER A 26 10.17 8.85 -5.69
N PHE A 27 8.94 8.65 -6.16
CA PHE A 27 7.74 9.31 -5.65
C PHE A 27 6.63 8.30 -5.41
N LEU A 28 5.76 8.64 -4.47
CA LEU A 28 4.55 7.90 -4.12
C LEU A 28 3.34 8.83 -4.29
N ASP A 29 2.22 8.30 -4.74
CA ASP A 29 0.94 8.97 -4.56
C ASP A 29 0.23 8.38 -3.34
N ILE A 30 -0.14 9.24 -2.42
CA ILE A 30 -0.83 8.89 -1.18
C ILE A 30 -2.23 9.49 -1.22
N GLU A 31 -3.24 8.64 -1.10
CA GLU A 31 -4.61 9.08 -0.83
C GLU A 31 -4.75 9.36 0.66
N GLY A 32 -5.06 10.60 1.02
CA GLY A 32 -5.39 10.98 2.40
C GLY A 32 -6.83 10.59 2.77
N GLU A 33 -7.17 10.67 4.06
CA GLU A 33 -8.52 10.39 4.57
C GLU A 33 -9.61 11.24 3.89
N GLU A 34 -9.25 12.41 3.35
CA GLU A 34 -10.15 13.28 2.60
C GLU A 34 -10.41 12.85 1.15
N GLY A 35 -9.87 11.70 0.72
CA GLY A 35 -9.95 11.19 -0.67
C GLY A 35 -9.11 11.99 -1.67
N LYS A 36 -8.25 12.90 -1.19
CA LYS A 36 -7.34 13.68 -2.04
C LYS A 36 -6.01 12.97 -2.18
N ILE A 37 -5.45 13.07 -3.39
CA ILE A 37 -4.16 12.48 -3.73
C ILE A 37 -3.04 13.49 -3.50
N TYR A 38 -1.99 13.05 -2.81
CA TYR A 38 -0.82 13.83 -2.50
C TYR A 38 0.45 13.12 -2.98
N ARG A 39 1.21 13.83 -3.84
CA ARG A 39 2.54 13.40 -4.23
C ARG A 39 3.48 13.48 -3.04
N CYS A 40 4.07 12.36 -2.68
CA CYS A 40 4.96 12.20 -1.54
C CYS A 40 6.28 11.55 -1.91
N VAL A 41 7.27 11.68 -1.02
CA VAL A 41 8.53 10.92 -1.06
C VAL A 41 8.64 10.04 0.17
N ALA A 42 9.24 8.86 0.03
CA ALA A 42 9.55 8.00 1.18
C ALA A 42 10.91 8.35 1.79
N ARG A 43 11.01 8.34 3.11
CA ARG A 43 12.32 8.33 3.79
C ARG A 43 13.09 7.05 3.44
N ARG A 44 14.41 7.17 3.28
CA ARG A 44 15.30 6.03 2.95
C ARG A 44 15.17 4.83 3.90
N ALA A 45 14.85 5.06 5.17
CA ALA A 45 14.79 4.01 6.19
C ALA A 45 13.47 3.19 6.21
N LEU A 46 12.47 3.51 5.38
CA LEU A 46 11.17 2.84 5.38
C LEU A 46 11.19 1.41 4.81
N GLY A 47 12.23 1.05 4.06
CA GLY A 47 12.24 -0.20 3.30
C GLY A 47 11.31 -0.13 2.09
N ALA A 48 10.82 -1.29 1.64
CA ALA A 48 9.98 -1.40 0.45
C ALA A 48 8.53 -1.00 0.76
N VAL A 49 8.12 0.14 0.18
CA VAL A 49 6.73 0.62 0.18
C VAL A 49 6.04 0.15 -1.11
N VAL A 50 4.83 -0.38 -1.02
CA VAL A 50 4.07 -0.88 -2.17
C VAL A 50 2.63 -0.33 -2.17
N CYS A 51 1.91 -0.49 -3.28
CA CYS A 51 0.50 -0.12 -3.34
C CYS A 51 -0.31 -0.88 -2.29
N GLY A 52 -1.30 -0.21 -1.71
CA GLY A 52 -2.12 -0.71 -0.60
C GLY A 52 -1.48 -0.58 0.78
N ASP A 53 -0.21 -0.18 0.89
CA ASP A 53 0.39 0.13 2.20
C ASP A 53 -0.34 1.30 2.86
N ARG A 54 -0.72 1.09 4.12
CA ARG A 54 -1.17 2.16 5.02
C ARG A 54 0.05 2.87 5.58
N VAL A 55 0.05 4.19 5.53
CA VAL A 55 1.22 5.00 5.90
C VAL A 55 0.84 6.17 6.79
N LEU A 56 1.78 6.56 7.64
CA LEU A 56 1.77 7.86 8.29
C LEU A 56 2.61 8.83 7.46
N TRP A 57 2.00 9.90 6.98
CA TRP A 57 2.63 10.89 6.11
C TRP A 57 2.36 12.32 6.58
N ARG A 58 3.13 13.29 6.07
CA ARG A 58 2.92 14.70 6.39
C ARG A 58 2.96 15.53 5.13
N LYS A 59 1.99 16.43 5.00
CA LYS A 59 1.96 17.42 3.94
C LYS A 59 3.13 18.41 4.13
N SER A 60 3.83 18.72 3.04
CA SER A 60 4.83 19.79 3.05
C SER A 60 4.18 21.10 2.62
N HIS A 61 4.62 22.22 3.19
CA HIS A 61 4.13 23.55 2.83
C HIS A 61 4.69 24.04 1.48
N GLN A 62 5.84 23.51 1.04
CA GLN A 62 6.59 24.01 -0.12
C GLN A 62 6.95 22.92 -1.14
N GLY A 63 6.29 21.76 -1.09
CA GLY A 63 6.59 20.68 -2.03
C GLY A 63 5.86 19.39 -1.74
N ASN A 64 6.47 18.28 -2.13
CA ASN A 64 5.92 16.94 -1.94
C ASN A 64 5.77 16.60 -0.45
N GLY A 65 4.73 15.86 -0.12
CA GLY A 65 4.58 15.28 1.21
C GLY A 65 5.70 14.29 1.51
N VAL A 66 5.83 13.91 2.78
CA VAL A 66 6.85 12.94 3.21
C VAL A 66 6.16 11.80 3.94
N VAL A 67 6.37 10.58 3.44
CA VAL A 67 6.00 9.36 4.16
C VAL A 67 7.00 9.15 5.27
N MET A 68 6.48 9.06 6.50
CA MET A 68 7.27 9.01 7.72
C MET A 68 7.43 7.58 8.22
N ARG A 69 6.35 6.78 8.12
CA ARG A 69 6.27 5.42 8.67
C ARG A 69 5.26 4.57 7.90
N LEU A 70 5.55 3.27 7.77
CA LEU A 70 4.61 2.24 7.36
C LEU A 70 3.79 1.76 8.57
N LEU A 71 2.49 1.63 8.39
CA LEU A 71 1.61 0.98 9.36
C LEU A 71 1.63 -0.55 9.16
N PRO A 72 1.25 -1.35 10.17
CA PRO A 72 1.26 -2.81 10.05
C PRO A 72 0.42 -3.33 8.87
N ARG A 73 0.99 -4.30 8.16
CA ARG A 73 0.33 -4.99 7.05
C ARG A 73 -0.53 -6.13 7.58
N CYS A 74 -1.74 -6.28 7.04
CA CYS A 74 -2.58 -7.44 7.29
C CYS A 74 -2.24 -8.59 6.34
N THR A 75 -1.99 -8.26 5.06
CA THR A 75 -1.60 -9.21 4.01
C THR A 75 -0.47 -8.63 3.17
N LEU A 76 0.29 -9.49 2.51
CA LEU A 76 1.40 -9.09 1.65
C LEU A 76 1.54 -10.02 0.43
N LEU A 77 1.24 -9.49 -0.74
CA LEU A 77 1.50 -10.17 -2.00
C LEU A 77 2.96 -9.94 -2.41
N SER A 78 3.70 -11.03 -2.62
CA SER A 78 5.11 -10.99 -2.99
C SER A 78 5.40 -11.89 -4.18
N ARG A 79 6.45 -11.56 -4.93
CA ARG A 79 6.91 -12.33 -6.09
C ARG A 79 8.42 -12.60 -5.98
N PRO A 80 8.88 -13.84 -6.26
CA PRO A 80 10.31 -14.10 -6.39
C PRO A 80 10.87 -13.36 -7.61
N ASP A 81 12.02 -12.70 -7.44
CA ASP A 81 12.78 -12.14 -8.55
C ASP A 81 13.61 -13.23 -9.27
N PRO A 82 14.22 -12.95 -10.42
CA PRO A 82 15.02 -13.95 -11.15
C PRO A 82 16.22 -14.53 -10.38
N ARG A 83 16.59 -13.92 -9.24
CA ARG A 83 17.64 -14.40 -8.35
C ARG A 83 17.08 -15.11 -7.11
N GLY A 84 15.77 -15.40 -7.10
CA GLY A 84 15.06 -16.06 -6.01
C GLY A 84 14.75 -15.16 -4.81
N ARG A 85 14.98 -13.85 -4.88
CA ARG A 85 14.68 -12.94 -3.75
C ARG A 85 13.21 -12.57 -3.77
N ILE A 86 12.56 -12.70 -2.62
CA ILE A 86 11.16 -12.30 -2.45
C ILE A 86 11.06 -10.78 -2.48
N LYS A 87 10.28 -10.24 -3.43
CA LYS A 87 9.98 -8.82 -3.54
C LYS A 87 8.50 -8.56 -3.30
N PRO A 88 8.14 -7.62 -2.42
CA PRO A 88 6.75 -7.24 -2.23
C PRO A 88 6.22 -6.55 -3.49
N VAL A 89 4.95 -6.81 -3.81
CA VAL A 89 4.25 -6.26 -4.98
C VAL A 89 3.09 -5.37 -4.54
N ALA A 90 2.31 -5.82 -3.55
CA ALA A 90 1.17 -5.10 -3.00
C ALA A 90 0.87 -5.58 -1.56
N ALA A 91 0.22 -4.75 -0.76
CA ALA A 91 -0.10 -5.05 0.63
C ALA A 91 -1.57 -4.74 0.96
N ASN A 92 -2.08 -5.32 2.06
CA ASN A 92 -3.44 -5.11 2.55
C ASN A 92 -4.52 -5.38 1.49
N ILE A 93 -4.33 -6.47 0.72
CA ILE A 93 -5.32 -7.00 -0.21
C ILE A 93 -6.24 -7.95 0.56
N ASP A 94 -7.55 -7.75 0.44
CA ASP A 94 -8.55 -8.62 1.05
C ASP A 94 -8.94 -9.79 0.13
N TYR A 95 -8.99 -9.53 -1.18
CA TYR A 95 -9.42 -10.50 -2.19
C TYR A 95 -8.45 -10.56 -3.37
N VAL A 96 -8.20 -11.77 -3.87
CA VAL A 96 -7.55 -12.02 -5.17
C VAL A 96 -8.57 -12.68 -6.09
N VAL A 97 -8.78 -12.08 -7.26
CA VAL A 97 -9.68 -12.65 -8.27
C VAL A 97 -8.85 -13.45 -9.27
N VAL A 98 -9.03 -14.77 -9.27
CA VAL A 98 -8.47 -15.70 -10.26
C VAL A 98 -9.42 -15.72 -11.45
N VAL A 99 -8.98 -15.15 -12.57
CA VAL A 99 -9.81 -15.06 -13.78
C VAL A 99 -9.43 -16.16 -14.76
N ALA A 100 -10.37 -17.02 -15.11
CA ALA A 100 -10.21 -18.06 -16.14
C ALA A 100 -11.20 -17.83 -17.28
N ALA A 101 -10.86 -18.25 -18.50
CA ALA A 101 -11.73 -18.11 -19.67
C ALA A 101 -11.70 -19.39 -20.53
N PRO A 102 -12.82 -19.78 -21.17
CA PRO A 102 -12.88 -20.96 -22.03
C PRO A 102 -11.91 -20.92 -23.22
N LEU A 103 -11.58 -19.73 -23.72
CA LEU A 103 -10.61 -19.52 -24.80
C LEU A 103 -9.42 -18.72 -24.24
N PRO A 104 -8.15 -19.13 -24.47
CA PRO A 104 -7.70 -20.26 -25.30
C PRO A 104 -7.85 -21.66 -24.64
N GLY A 105 -8.34 -21.71 -23.41
CA GLY A 105 -8.54 -22.95 -22.64
C GLY A 105 -8.35 -22.68 -21.14
N ILE A 106 -9.09 -23.40 -20.31
CA ILE A 106 -8.91 -23.34 -18.85
C ILE A 106 -7.79 -24.30 -18.46
N ASN A 107 -6.83 -23.81 -17.68
CA ASN A 107 -5.80 -24.63 -17.05
C ASN A 107 -6.15 -24.80 -15.56
N GLU A 108 -6.69 -25.97 -15.23
CA GLU A 108 -7.16 -26.30 -13.87
C GLU A 108 -5.99 -26.35 -12.86
N ASP A 109 -4.85 -26.95 -13.23
CA ASP A 109 -3.65 -26.99 -12.38
C ASP A 109 -3.19 -25.58 -11.99
N LEU A 110 -3.29 -24.63 -12.93
CA LEU A 110 -2.92 -23.24 -12.68
C LEU A 110 -3.91 -22.55 -11.74
N ILE A 111 -5.21 -22.85 -11.85
CA ILE A 111 -6.23 -22.34 -10.92
C ILE A 111 -5.90 -22.82 -9.50
N ASP A 112 -5.69 -24.12 -9.32
CA ASP A 112 -5.38 -24.71 -8.02
C ASP A 112 -4.13 -24.08 -7.38
N HIS A 113 -3.08 -23.86 -8.17
CA HIS A 113 -1.88 -23.16 -7.70
C HIS A 113 -2.18 -21.74 -7.21
N TYR A 114 -3.04 -20.99 -7.90
CA TYR A 114 -3.43 -19.66 -7.45
C TYR A 114 -4.30 -19.67 -6.20
N LEU A 115 -5.23 -20.63 -6.08
CA LEU A 115 -6.06 -20.78 -4.89
C LEU A 115 -5.20 -21.10 -3.66
N VAL A 116 -4.29 -22.07 -3.78
CA VAL A 116 -3.35 -22.42 -2.70
C VAL A 116 -2.45 -21.24 -2.32
N ALA A 117 -1.92 -20.52 -3.32
CA ALA A 117 -1.07 -19.37 -3.06
C ALA A 117 -1.81 -18.23 -2.35
N ALA A 118 -3.06 -17.94 -2.74
CA ALA A 118 -3.88 -16.91 -2.12
C ALA A 118 -4.16 -17.23 -0.64
N GLU A 119 -4.64 -18.44 -0.36
CA GLU A 119 -4.89 -18.94 1.00
C GLU A 119 -3.62 -18.92 1.85
N HIS A 120 -2.47 -19.34 1.30
CA HIS A 120 -1.18 -19.30 1.99
C HIS A 120 -0.76 -17.87 2.39
N THR A 121 -1.17 -16.87 1.63
CA THR A 121 -0.91 -15.45 1.92
C THR A 121 -1.97 -14.78 2.81
N GLY A 122 -3.01 -15.52 3.20
CA GLY A 122 -4.14 -14.99 3.98
C GLY A 122 -5.04 -14.06 3.19
N ILE A 123 -5.04 -14.15 1.86
CA ILE A 123 -5.88 -13.35 0.97
C ILE A 123 -6.99 -14.24 0.42
N THR A 124 -8.24 -13.79 0.50
CA THR A 124 -9.40 -14.60 0.10
C THR A 124 -9.45 -14.75 -1.42
N PRO A 125 -9.38 -15.97 -1.99
CA PRO A 125 -9.49 -16.16 -3.43
C PRO A 125 -10.94 -16.09 -3.91
N LEU A 126 -11.15 -15.53 -5.11
CA LEU A 126 -12.42 -15.54 -5.84
C LEU A 126 -12.17 -16.07 -7.25
N LEU A 127 -12.84 -17.16 -7.64
CA LEU A 127 -12.78 -17.66 -9.02
C LEU A 127 -13.82 -16.94 -9.89
N LEU A 128 -13.34 -16.28 -10.95
CA LEU A 128 -14.18 -15.63 -11.95
C LEU A 128 -14.00 -16.34 -13.30
N ILE A 129 -15.07 -16.92 -13.82
CA ILE A 129 -15.10 -17.43 -15.19
C ILE A 129 -15.53 -16.29 -16.12
N ASN A 130 -14.58 -15.76 -16.88
CA ASN A 130 -14.81 -14.79 -17.94
C ASN A 130 -15.25 -15.48 -19.25
N LYS A 131 -15.85 -14.70 -20.16
CA LYS A 131 -16.34 -15.17 -21.46
C LYS A 131 -15.23 -15.54 -22.42
#